data_AF-A0A965SCW0-F1
#
_entry.id   AF-A0A965SCW0-F1
#
_cell.length_a   1.000
_cell.length_b   1.000
_cell.length_c   1.000
_cell.angle_alpha   90.00
_cell.angle_beta   90.00
_cell.angle_gamma   90.00
#
_symmetry.space_group_name_H-M   'P 1'
#
loop_
_entity.id
_entity.type
_entity.pdbx_description
1 polymer ?
#
loop_
_entity_poly.entity_id
_entity_poly.type
_entity_poly.pdbx_seq_one_letter_code
_entity_poly.pdbx_strand_id
1 'polypeptide(L)'
;MDCLILGDEIADGIKQFRPECVTKTQANAPTDRWIRENGVKFSAKTVVISLGTYDLPSQTLENEALTALRKLRAGIDAEQVFWLLPAKAKPADAMRELARLYKDHLMVIEEKQRNQIHPSERGVELLAVQSKLTGKVDWTKPSWPKQAPPLLGK
;
A
#
# COMPACT_ATOMS: atom_id res chain seq x y z
N MET A 1 9.49 -16.48 1.86
CA MET A 1 10.20 -15.19 1.69
C MET A 1 9.80 -14.28 2.84
N ASP A 2 10.71 -13.46 3.38
CA ASP A 2 10.39 -12.63 4.55
C ASP A 2 9.60 -11.38 4.16
N CYS A 3 10.00 -10.66 3.11
CA CYS A 3 9.31 -9.43 2.71
C CYS A 3 9.16 -9.29 1.19
N LEU A 4 7.98 -8.82 0.75
CA LEU A 4 7.63 -8.51 -0.64
C LEU A 4 7.10 -7.07 -0.74
N ILE A 5 7.57 -6.32 -1.73
CA ILE A 5 7.00 -5.02 -2.10
C ILE A 5 6.42 -5.13 -3.51
N LEU A 6 5.13 -4.79 -3.65
CA LEU A 6 4.38 -4.80 -4.89
C LEU A 6 3.92 -3.38 -5.20
N GLY A 7 4.05 -2.92 -6.44
CA GLY A 7 3.37 -1.68 -6.80
C GLY A 7 3.92 -0.85 -7.94
N ASP A 8 3.65 0.44 -7.82
CA ASP A 8 4.11 1.52 -8.69
C ASP A 8 5.49 2.08 -8.24
N GLU A 9 5.90 3.21 -8.79
CA GLU A 9 7.15 3.88 -8.45
C GLU A 9 7.24 4.34 -6.99
N ILE A 10 6.12 4.49 -6.28
CA ILE A 10 6.16 4.80 -4.85
C ILE A 10 6.64 3.58 -4.06
N ALA A 11 6.18 2.38 -4.43
CA ALA A 11 6.72 1.12 -3.89
C ALA A 11 8.21 0.95 -4.22
N ASP A 12 8.65 1.38 -5.40
CA ASP A 12 10.08 1.34 -5.76
C ASP A 12 10.92 2.28 -4.88
N GLY A 13 10.36 3.42 -4.47
CA GLY A 13 10.95 4.27 -3.44
C GLY A 13 11.14 3.53 -2.11
N ILE A 14 10.10 2.82 -1.62
CA ILE A 14 10.15 2.14 -0.31
C ILE A 14 11.29 1.12 -0.25
N LYS A 15 11.58 0.45 -1.36
CA LYS A 15 12.71 -0.51 -1.49
C LYS A 15 14.04 0.08 -1.03
N GLN A 16 14.28 1.38 -1.25
CA GLN A 16 15.53 2.04 -0.85
C GLN A 16 15.78 1.97 0.67
N PHE A 17 14.71 1.93 1.46
CA PHE A 17 14.75 1.84 2.94
C PHE A 17 14.31 0.46 3.47
N ARG A 18 13.98 -0.46 2.56
CA ARG A 18 13.61 -1.86 2.80
C ARG A 18 14.40 -2.80 1.86
N PRO A 19 15.74 -2.72 1.81
CA PRO A 19 16.55 -3.45 0.83
C PRO A 19 16.47 -4.98 0.99
N GLU A 20 15.97 -5.47 2.12
CA GLU A 20 15.73 -6.89 2.37
C GLU A 20 14.50 -7.45 1.62
N CYS A 21 13.61 -6.59 1.15
CA CYS A 21 12.38 -7.00 0.47
C CYS A 21 12.63 -7.28 -1.00
N VAL A 22 12.10 -8.40 -1.51
CA VAL A 22 11.99 -8.58 -2.96
C VAL A 22 10.95 -7.60 -3.49
N THR A 23 11.21 -7.01 -4.65
CA THR A 23 10.36 -5.95 -5.20
C THR A 23 9.85 -6.33 -6.59
N LYS A 24 8.56 -6.10 -6.83
CA LYS A 24 7.91 -6.18 -8.14
C LYS A 24 7.19 -4.86 -8.41
N THR A 25 7.87 -3.96 -9.08
CA THR A 25 7.39 -2.60 -9.33
C THR A 25 7.22 -2.33 -10.82
N GLN A 26 6.21 -1.54 -11.17
CA GLN A 26 5.97 -1.09 -12.53
C GLN A 26 5.47 0.36 -12.49
N ALA A 27 6.26 1.28 -13.04
CA ALA A 27 5.94 2.70 -13.01
C ALA A 27 4.63 3.01 -13.76
N ASN A 28 3.86 3.98 -13.24
CA ASN A 28 2.63 4.47 -13.84
C ASN A 28 1.60 3.37 -14.16
N ALA A 29 1.56 2.29 -13.36
CA ALA A 29 0.72 1.13 -13.62
C ALA A 29 -0.61 1.20 -12.86
N PRO A 30 -1.76 1.20 -13.56
CA PRO A 30 -3.02 0.85 -12.91
C PRO A 30 -2.97 -0.63 -12.48
N THR A 31 -3.72 -0.95 -11.43
CA THR A 31 -3.74 -2.24 -10.73
C THR A 31 -4.01 -3.40 -11.69
N ASP A 32 -4.93 -3.22 -12.65
CA ASP A 32 -5.30 -4.25 -13.63
C ASP A 32 -4.12 -4.59 -14.57
N ARG A 33 -3.38 -3.58 -15.04
CA ARG A 33 -2.18 -3.75 -15.86
C ARG A 33 -1.09 -4.45 -15.07
N TRP A 34 -0.84 -3.99 -13.86
CA TRP A 34 0.16 -4.58 -12.98
C TRP A 34 -0.15 -6.07 -12.75
N ILE A 35 -1.41 -6.43 -12.48
CA ILE A 35 -1.86 -7.82 -12.29
C ILE A 35 -1.67 -8.67 -13.56
N ARG A 36 -1.96 -8.12 -14.75
CA ARG A 36 -1.76 -8.87 -16.00
C ARG A 36 -0.30 -9.28 -16.20
N GLU A 37 0.63 -8.41 -15.82
CA GLU A 37 2.06 -8.62 -16.03
C GLU A 37 2.71 -9.44 -14.92
N ASN A 38 2.23 -9.34 -13.68
CA ASN A 38 2.86 -9.95 -12.51
C ASN A 38 2.08 -11.13 -11.91
N GLY A 39 0.81 -11.30 -12.28
CA GLY A 39 -0.10 -12.24 -11.65
C GLY A 39 -0.61 -11.75 -10.28
N VAL A 40 -1.23 -12.65 -9.53
CA VAL A 40 -1.82 -12.35 -8.21
C VAL A 40 -1.37 -13.28 -7.09
N LYS A 41 -0.66 -14.37 -7.39
CA LYS A 41 -0.28 -15.38 -6.40
C LYS A 41 1.06 -15.02 -5.78
N PHE A 42 1.05 -14.60 -4.52
CA PHE A 42 2.25 -14.22 -3.78
C PHE A 42 2.24 -14.81 -2.38
N SER A 43 3.42 -15.18 -1.87
CA SER A 43 3.59 -15.65 -0.49
C SER A 43 4.83 -15.04 0.15
N ALA A 44 4.64 -14.35 1.27
CA ALA A 44 5.71 -13.75 2.09
C ALA A 44 5.21 -13.46 3.50
N LYS A 45 6.08 -13.37 4.51
CA LYS A 45 5.63 -12.99 5.86
C LYS A 45 5.03 -11.58 5.87
N THR A 46 5.70 -10.64 5.22
CA THR A 46 5.22 -9.26 5.05
C THR A 46 5.05 -8.92 3.58
N VAL A 47 3.92 -8.32 3.23
CA VAL A 47 3.66 -7.76 1.88
C VAL A 47 3.30 -6.29 1.98
N VAL A 48 4.00 -5.44 1.25
CA VAL A 48 3.72 -4.01 1.12
C VAL A 48 3.17 -3.75 -0.28
N ILE A 49 2.05 -3.04 -0.39
CA ILE A 49 1.35 -2.82 -1.65
C ILE A 49 1.16 -1.32 -1.88
N SER A 50 1.69 -0.82 -3.00
CA SER A 50 1.46 0.53 -3.53
C SER A 50 0.81 0.44 -4.91
N LEU A 51 -0.51 0.36 -4.96
CA LEU A 51 -1.29 0.32 -6.20
C LEU A 51 -2.51 1.25 -6.06
N GLY A 52 -3.30 1.44 -7.12
CA GLY A 52 -4.48 2.31 -7.06
C GLY A 52 -4.23 3.80 -7.31
N THR A 53 -2.98 4.27 -7.27
CA THR A 53 -2.62 5.66 -7.63
C THR A 53 -3.08 6.01 -9.05
N TYR A 54 -2.86 5.10 -9.99
CA TYR A 54 -3.15 5.27 -11.41
C TYR A 54 -4.50 4.70 -11.83
N ASP A 55 -5.24 4.06 -10.93
CA ASP A 55 -6.55 3.52 -11.25
C ASP A 55 -7.53 4.64 -11.62
N LEU A 56 -8.34 4.37 -12.63
CA LEU A 56 -9.41 5.26 -13.04
C LEU A 56 -10.53 5.21 -11.98
N PRO A 57 -11.07 6.36 -11.55
CA PRO A 57 -12.24 6.35 -10.69
C PRO A 57 -13.43 5.80 -11.48
N SER A 58 -14.00 4.67 -11.03
CA SER A 58 -15.25 4.16 -11.61
C SER A 58 -16.39 5.18 -11.44
N GLN A 59 -17.26 5.31 -12.44
CA GLN A 59 -18.48 6.13 -12.34
C GLN A 59 -19.66 5.35 -11.75
N THR A 60 -19.53 4.03 -11.60
CA THR A 60 -20.58 3.13 -11.09
C THR A 60 -20.31 2.72 -9.64
N LEU A 61 -21.28 2.07 -8.99
CA LEU A 61 -21.13 1.45 -7.66
C LEU A 61 -20.09 0.32 -7.66
N GLU A 62 -19.99 -0.42 -8.78
CA GLU A 62 -18.96 -1.43 -8.97
C GLU A 62 -17.66 -0.77 -9.44
N ASN A 63 -16.69 -0.68 -8.54
CA ASN A 63 -15.41 -0.07 -8.83
C ASN A 63 -14.47 -1.13 -9.46
N GLU A 64 -14.11 -1.01 -10.74
CA GLU A 64 -13.15 -1.92 -11.39
C GLU A 64 -11.81 -1.99 -10.64
N ALA A 65 -11.36 -0.85 -10.08
CA ALA A 65 -10.19 -0.80 -9.21
C ALA A 65 -10.39 -1.66 -7.96
N LEU A 66 -11.57 -1.62 -7.34
CA LEU A 66 -11.92 -2.47 -6.20
C LEU A 66 -11.90 -3.95 -6.58
N THR A 67 -12.40 -4.32 -7.77
CA THR A 67 -12.35 -5.69 -8.26
C THR A 67 -10.92 -6.17 -8.45
N ALA A 68 -10.06 -5.35 -9.06
CA ALA A 68 -8.64 -5.68 -9.26
C ALA A 68 -7.90 -5.81 -7.91
N LEU A 69 -8.09 -4.86 -6.99
CA LEU A 69 -7.50 -4.87 -5.66
C LEU A 69 -7.99 -6.07 -4.82
N ARG A 70 -9.29 -6.41 -4.89
CA ARG A 70 -9.85 -7.61 -4.27
C ARG A 70 -9.20 -8.88 -4.81
N LYS A 71 -9.08 -8.98 -6.13
CA LYS A 71 -8.44 -10.11 -6.81
C LYS A 71 -6.98 -10.26 -6.39
N LEU A 72 -6.24 -9.16 -6.32
CA LEU A 72 -4.86 -9.15 -5.84
C LEU A 72 -4.80 -9.64 -4.39
N ARG A 73 -5.57 -9.04 -3.48
CA ARG A 73 -5.53 -9.39 -2.05
C ARG A 73 -5.85 -10.85 -1.79
N ALA A 74 -6.84 -11.40 -2.52
CA ALA A 74 -7.24 -12.79 -2.39
C ALA A 74 -6.15 -13.79 -2.82
N GLY A 75 -5.20 -13.39 -3.66
CA GLY A 75 -4.06 -14.21 -4.08
C GLY A 75 -2.82 -14.09 -3.19
N ILE A 76 -2.85 -13.23 -2.17
CA ILE A 76 -1.73 -12.99 -1.26
C ILE A 76 -1.88 -13.80 0.02
N ASP A 77 -0.93 -14.70 0.23
CA ASP A 77 -0.73 -15.43 1.48
C ASP A 77 0.39 -14.76 2.30
N ALA A 78 0.01 -14.07 3.38
CA ALA A 78 0.95 -13.32 4.21
C ALA A 78 0.47 -13.17 5.65
N GLU A 79 1.43 -13.10 6.58
CA GLU A 79 1.14 -12.83 7.99
C GLU A 79 0.72 -11.37 8.20
N GLN A 80 1.36 -10.44 7.48
CA GLN A 80 1.04 -9.03 7.50
C GLN A 80 1.01 -8.45 6.09
N VAL A 81 -0.02 -7.64 5.82
CA VAL A 81 -0.15 -6.88 4.56
C VAL A 81 -0.30 -5.40 4.90
N PHE A 82 0.41 -4.54 4.16
CA PHE A 82 0.37 -3.09 4.30
C PHE A 82 -0.07 -2.46 2.98
N TRP A 83 -1.15 -1.69 3.01
CA TRP A 83 -1.67 -0.95 1.86
C TRP A 83 -1.31 0.52 1.96
N LEU A 84 -0.59 1.03 0.97
CA LEU A 84 -0.46 2.48 0.81
C LEU A 84 -1.76 3.04 0.25
N LEU A 85 -2.42 3.93 1.01
CA LEU A 85 -3.61 4.60 0.49
C LEU A 85 -3.23 5.61 -0.60
N PRO A 86 -3.84 5.51 -1.79
CA PRO A 86 -3.64 6.50 -2.85
C PRO A 86 -4.35 7.81 -2.51
N ALA A 87 -3.93 8.90 -3.14
CA ALA A 87 -4.55 10.22 -2.95
C ALA A 87 -6.00 10.29 -3.48
N LYS A 88 -6.37 9.42 -4.42
CA LYS A 88 -7.72 9.37 -5.01
C LYS A 88 -8.70 8.68 -4.05
N ALA A 89 -9.83 9.33 -3.77
CA ALA A 89 -10.82 8.86 -2.78
C ALA A 89 -11.38 7.45 -3.07
N LYS A 90 -11.88 7.19 -4.29
CA LYS A 90 -12.53 5.90 -4.60
C LYS A 90 -11.60 4.68 -4.43
N PRO A 91 -10.36 4.66 -4.98
CA PRO A 91 -9.42 3.60 -4.68
C PRO A 91 -9.04 3.51 -3.19
N ALA A 92 -8.92 4.65 -2.49
CA ALA A 92 -8.63 4.64 -1.06
C ALA A 92 -9.77 4.01 -0.23
N ASP A 93 -11.03 4.29 -0.56
CA ASP A 93 -12.20 3.69 0.10
C ASP A 93 -12.24 2.18 -0.09
N ALA A 94 -11.96 1.72 -1.31
CA ALA A 94 -11.82 0.30 -1.64
C ALA A 94 -10.75 -0.40 -0.79
N MET A 95 -9.57 0.21 -0.67
CA MET A 95 -8.48 -0.32 0.16
C MET A 95 -8.84 -0.33 1.64
N ARG A 96 -9.53 0.70 2.15
CA ARG A 96 -10.01 0.73 3.55
C ARG A 96 -10.95 -0.43 3.84
N GLU A 97 -11.88 -0.71 2.93
CA GLU A 97 -12.81 -1.83 3.07
C GLU A 97 -12.08 -3.18 3.08
N LEU A 98 -11.15 -3.38 2.14
CA LEU A 98 -10.32 -4.58 2.05
C LEU A 98 -9.47 -4.78 3.31
N ALA A 99 -8.77 -3.73 3.75
CA ALA A 99 -7.91 -3.81 4.91
C ALA A 99 -8.71 -4.16 6.18
N ARG A 100 -9.93 -3.62 6.32
CA ARG A 100 -10.84 -3.99 7.43
C ARG A 100 -11.27 -5.45 7.38
N LEU A 101 -11.54 -5.99 6.19
CA LEU A 101 -11.96 -7.37 5.98
C LEU A 101 -10.82 -8.35 6.30
N TYR A 102 -9.64 -8.10 5.75
CA TYR A 102 -8.47 -8.97 5.89
C TYR A 102 -7.62 -8.71 7.14
N LYS A 103 -7.97 -7.66 7.92
CA LYS A 103 -7.19 -7.18 9.07
C LYS A 103 -5.77 -6.73 8.70
N ASP A 104 -5.62 -6.20 7.49
CA ASP A 104 -4.37 -5.65 6.98
C ASP A 104 -4.08 -4.29 7.66
N HIS A 105 -2.93 -3.70 7.33
CA HIS A 105 -2.53 -2.36 7.76
C HIS A 105 -2.75 -1.35 6.64
N LEU A 106 -3.06 -0.11 7.01
CA LEU A 106 -3.07 1.03 6.10
C LEU A 106 -1.88 1.92 6.39
N MET A 107 -1.24 2.39 5.33
CA MET A 107 -0.18 3.39 5.37
C MET A 107 -0.64 4.66 4.66
N VAL A 108 -0.11 5.79 5.11
CA VAL A 108 -0.33 7.10 4.47
C VAL A 108 0.96 7.84 4.22
N ILE A 109 0.92 8.64 3.15
CA ILE A 109 1.96 9.58 2.83
C ILE A 109 1.76 10.83 3.70
N GLU A 110 2.56 10.94 4.76
CA GLU A 110 2.59 12.11 5.64
C GLU A 110 3.30 13.28 4.98
N GLU A 111 4.47 13.03 4.37
CA GLU A 111 5.25 14.04 3.66
C GLU A 111 5.18 13.85 2.15
N LYS A 112 4.45 14.74 1.49
CA LYS A 112 4.22 14.73 0.04
C LYS A 112 5.09 15.73 -0.68
N GLN A 113 5.40 15.42 -1.93
CA GLN A 113 5.87 16.39 -2.91
C GLN A 113 4.77 17.41 -3.24
N ARG A 114 5.15 18.47 -3.97
CA ARG A 114 4.23 19.53 -4.41
C ARG A 114 3.01 18.98 -5.18
N ASN A 115 3.15 17.88 -5.90
CA ASN A 115 2.06 17.27 -6.68
C ASN A 115 0.98 16.58 -5.82
N GLN A 116 1.16 16.51 -4.49
CA GLN A 116 0.22 15.89 -3.53
C GLN A 116 -0.08 14.40 -3.75
N ILE A 117 0.65 13.75 -4.66
CA ILE A 117 0.49 12.33 -5.00
C ILE A 117 1.68 11.54 -4.49
N HIS A 118 2.88 12.02 -4.74
CA HIS A 118 4.12 11.30 -4.47
C HIS A 118 4.70 11.71 -3.11
N PRO A 119 5.35 10.77 -2.39
CA PRO A 119 6.10 11.11 -1.18
C PRO A 119 7.37 11.91 -1.50
N SER A 120 7.78 12.78 -0.57
CA SER A 120 9.17 13.24 -0.51
C SER A 120 10.10 12.07 -0.16
N GLU A 121 11.42 12.24 -0.25
CA GLU A 121 12.37 11.22 0.23
C GLU A 121 12.09 10.83 1.69
N ARG A 122 11.87 11.84 2.55
CA ARG A 122 11.48 11.62 3.94
C ARG A 122 10.12 10.90 4.05
N GLY A 123 9.16 11.22 3.18
CA GLY A 123 7.89 10.51 3.09
C GLY A 123 8.06 9.02 2.77
N VAL A 124 8.98 8.68 1.87
CA VAL A 124 9.30 7.28 1.52
C VAL A 124 9.90 6.55 2.73
N GLU A 125 10.82 7.18 3.44
CA GLU A 125 11.41 6.62 4.66
C GLU A 125 10.34 6.34 5.73
N LEU A 126 9.38 7.26 5.92
CA LEU A 126 8.26 7.08 6.84
C LEU A 126 7.35 5.90 6.44
N LEU A 127 7.12 5.67 5.15
CA LEU A 127 6.38 4.49 4.66
C LEU A 127 7.15 3.18 4.94
N ALA A 128 8.47 3.21 4.80
CA ALA A 128 9.32 2.07 5.16
C ALA A 128 9.24 1.75 6.66
N VAL A 129 9.11 2.76 7.52
CA VAL A 129 8.88 2.57 8.97
C VAL A 129 7.48 2.01 9.23
N GLN A 130 6.44 2.58 8.63
CA GLN A 130 5.05 2.11 8.79
C GLN A 130 4.90 0.63 8.39
N SER A 131 5.59 0.19 7.33
CA SER A 131 5.57 -1.20 6.85
C SER A 131 6.31 -2.21 7.73
N LYS A 132 6.89 -1.80 8.86
CA LYS A 132 7.53 -2.68 9.87
C LYS A 132 6.69 -2.87 11.13
N LEU A 133 5.54 -2.21 11.24
CA LEU A 133 4.71 -2.27 12.44
C LEU A 133 4.19 -3.70 12.68
N THR A 134 4.43 -4.25 13.87
CA THR A 134 3.98 -5.60 14.22
C THR A 134 2.66 -5.55 15.00
N GLY A 135 1.90 -6.64 14.93
CA GLY A 135 0.64 -6.80 15.67
C GLY A 135 -0.61 -6.46 14.86
N LYS A 136 -1.79 -6.80 15.40
CA LYS A 136 -3.08 -6.59 14.72
C LYS A 136 -3.50 -5.12 14.81
N VAL A 137 -3.99 -4.57 13.70
CA VAL A 137 -4.63 -3.24 13.70
C VAL A 137 -5.92 -3.28 14.51
N ASP A 138 -6.02 -2.42 15.51
CA ASP A 138 -7.26 -2.18 16.25
C ASP A 138 -8.21 -1.31 15.41
N TRP A 139 -9.01 -1.98 14.58
CA TRP A 139 -10.00 -1.35 13.71
C TRP A 139 -11.21 -0.76 14.45
N THR A 140 -11.30 -0.91 15.78
CA THR A 140 -12.33 -0.24 16.59
C THR A 140 -11.93 1.18 16.98
N LYS A 141 -10.66 1.54 16.74
CA LYS A 141 -10.13 2.89 16.88
C LYS A 141 -9.80 3.44 15.50
N PRO A 142 -9.98 4.75 15.22
CA PRO A 142 -9.53 5.33 13.97
C PRO A 142 -8.03 5.04 13.83
N SER A 143 -7.63 4.26 12.82
CA SER A 143 -6.23 3.90 12.55
C SER A 143 -5.41 5.06 11.98
N TRP A 144 -6.00 6.26 11.91
CA TRP A 144 -5.30 7.50 11.61
C TRP A 144 -4.71 8.05 12.91
N PRO A 145 -3.39 8.02 13.10
CA PRO A 145 -2.84 8.86 14.13
C PRO A 145 -3.14 10.30 13.70
N LYS A 146 -3.80 11.08 14.58
CA LYS A 146 -4.01 12.51 14.32
C LYS A 146 -2.68 13.28 14.24
N GLN A 147 -1.55 12.65 14.57
CA GLN A 147 -0.19 13.20 14.52
C GLN A 147 0.83 12.08 14.30
N ALA A 148 1.83 12.31 13.44
CA ALA A 148 2.97 11.42 13.21
C ALA A 148 3.62 10.98 14.55
N PRO A 149 4.18 9.76 14.65
CA PRO A 149 4.98 9.37 15.81
C PRO A 149 6.14 10.37 15.99
N PRO A 150 6.49 10.75 17.24
CA PRO A 150 7.69 11.56 17.46
C PRO A 150 8.90 10.83 16.87
N LEU A 151 9.73 11.59 16.15
CA LEU A 151 11.00 11.11 15.61
C LEU A 151 11.79 10.42 16.73
N LEU A 152 12.18 9.16 16.52
CA LEU A 152 13.19 8.54 17.37
C LEU A 152 14.45 9.41 17.26
N GLY A 153 14.83 10.02 18.38
CA GLY A 153 15.79 11.10 18.48
C GLY A 153 17.20 10.75 18.02
N LYS A 154 17.95 11.80 17.71
CA LYS A 154 19.42 11.81 17.71
C LYS A 154 19.95 11.67 19.13
#